data_AF-A0A0U4AN79-F1
#
_entry.id   AF-A0A0U4AN79-F1
#
_cell.length_a   1.000
_cell.length_b   1.000
_cell.length_c   1.000
_cell.angle_alpha   90.00
_cell.angle_beta   90.00
_cell.angle_gamma   90.00
#
_symmetry.space_group_name_H-M   'P 1'
#
loop_
_entity.id
_entity.type
_entity.pdbx_description
1 polymer ?
#
loop_
_entity_poly.entity_id
_entity_poly.type
_entity_poly.pdbx_seq_one_letter_code
_entity_poly.pdbx_strand_id
1 'polypeptide(L)'
;MSQTFLVSRTDAIGDVVLTLPVAGQLKQHFPGCRVVLIGHTYTAPVAAACPWVDDFLNLDDLLQQPEPRQVATLRGYAAAAIIHVFPNRALARLALKAKIAVRIGTRNRWQHWLTCNRLVALSRRHSPLHEAQLNLQLLQPLGVAPLPSLLDVAKLVQLRPVEPLPASFRQLLQARQPGQLNVILHPRSRGSAREWGLDNFGHLAQLLHQAGHRVFLTGTAAEGEELREWRHQHAAALTADLTGQLNLPQFIAFIAAADGLVAGSTGPLHLAAALGRHALGLYPPIRPMHPGRWGPLGPHAGFMVFDKPTCDDCRTQPATCSCIRAIEPVAVAARVLTWQPLLLKDE
;
A
#
# COMPACT_ATOMS: atom_id res chain seq x y z
N MET A 1 -5.51 -15.00 29.23
CA MET A 1 -6.34 -15.00 28.00
C MET A 1 -5.62 -14.16 26.97
N SER A 2 -5.54 -14.62 25.72
CA SER A 2 -4.99 -13.82 24.62
C SER A 2 -5.85 -12.58 24.40
N GLN A 3 -5.22 -11.40 24.25
CA GLN A 3 -5.92 -10.13 24.02
C GLN A 3 -6.27 -9.98 22.54
N THR A 4 -7.46 -9.45 22.24
CA THR A 4 -7.84 -9.07 20.87
C THR A 4 -7.67 -7.56 20.68
N PHE A 5 -7.03 -7.15 19.59
CA PHE A 5 -6.86 -5.77 19.17
C PHE A 5 -7.56 -5.53 17.83
N LEU A 6 -8.37 -4.47 17.75
CA LEU A 6 -8.97 -4.02 16.50
C LEU A 6 -8.14 -2.87 15.91
N VAL A 7 -7.72 -2.97 14.65
CA VAL A 7 -6.96 -1.92 13.95
C VAL A 7 -7.81 -1.39 12.80
N SER A 8 -8.18 -0.11 12.83
CA SER A 8 -9.09 0.48 11.84
C SER A 8 -8.33 1.32 10.81
N ARG A 9 -8.29 0.84 9.57
CA ARG A 9 -7.77 1.56 8.39
C ARG A 9 -8.73 1.41 7.22
N THR A 10 -9.48 2.47 6.93
CA THR A 10 -10.69 2.44 6.08
C THR A 10 -10.52 3.34 4.86
N ASP A 11 -9.33 3.34 4.28
CA ASP A 11 -8.95 4.12 3.09
C ASP A 11 -8.18 3.21 2.11
N ALA A 12 -7.27 3.75 1.31
CA ALA A 12 -6.72 3.08 0.14
C ALA A 12 -5.80 1.88 0.46
N ILE A 13 -5.54 1.04 -0.55
CA ILE A 13 -4.64 -0.13 -0.43
C ILE A 13 -3.26 0.26 0.12
N GLY A 14 -2.66 1.34 -0.36
CA GLY A 14 -1.34 1.79 0.10
C GLY A 14 -1.33 2.14 1.59
N ASP A 15 -2.37 2.82 2.06
CA ASP A 15 -2.56 3.15 3.46
C ASP A 15 -2.72 1.91 4.36
N VAL A 16 -3.46 0.90 3.87
CA VAL A 16 -3.59 -0.39 4.55
C VAL A 16 -2.23 -1.09 4.67
N VAL A 17 -1.47 -1.17 3.58
CA VAL A 17 -0.13 -1.77 3.58
C VAL A 17 0.79 -1.07 4.58
N LEU A 18 0.80 0.27 4.59
CA LEU A 18 1.58 1.05 5.56
C LEU A 18 1.03 1.01 7.00
N THR A 19 -0.12 0.38 7.22
CA THR A 19 -0.69 0.13 8.55
C THR A 19 -0.35 -1.27 9.07
N LEU A 20 0.02 -2.22 8.21
CA LEU A 20 0.38 -3.60 8.62
C LEU A 20 1.46 -3.67 9.72
N PRO A 21 2.48 -2.77 9.76
CA PRO A 21 3.42 -2.75 10.88
C PRO A 21 2.77 -2.58 12.26
N VAL A 22 1.60 -1.93 12.35
CA VAL A 22 0.84 -1.82 13.60
C VAL A 22 0.44 -3.20 14.11
N ALA A 23 -0.01 -4.09 13.23
CA ALA A 23 -0.33 -5.47 13.58
C ALA A 23 0.92 -6.26 14.00
N GLY A 24 2.01 -6.14 13.22
CA GLY A 24 3.28 -6.78 13.56
C GLY A 24 3.84 -6.35 14.91
N GLN A 25 3.80 -5.06 15.21
CA GLN A 25 4.27 -4.50 16.49
C GLN A 25 3.40 -4.96 17.67
N LEU A 26 2.08 -5.05 17.48
CA LEU A 26 1.18 -5.62 18.49
C LEU A 26 1.52 -7.08 18.77
N LYS A 27 1.75 -7.90 17.74
CA LYS A 27 2.14 -9.31 17.88
C LYS A 27 3.46 -9.49 18.63
N GLN A 28 4.44 -8.62 18.36
CA GLN A 28 5.73 -8.65 19.04
C GLN A 28 5.62 -8.23 20.51
N HIS A 29 4.82 -7.19 20.81
CA HIS A 29 4.72 -6.65 22.16
C HIS A 29 3.72 -7.43 23.05
N PHE A 30 2.69 -8.03 22.45
CA PHE A 30 1.71 -8.87 23.13
C PHE A 30 1.70 -10.27 22.51
N PRO A 31 2.66 -11.14 22.88
CA PRO A 31 2.76 -12.49 22.33
C PRO A 31 1.43 -13.27 22.43
N GLY A 32 1.03 -13.86 21.31
CA GLY A 32 -0.20 -14.64 21.21
C GLY A 32 -1.48 -13.82 21.09
N CYS A 33 -1.43 -12.48 21.06
CA CYS A 33 -2.61 -11.65 20.83
C CYS A 33 -3.27 -11.94 19.48
N ARG A 34 -4.56 -11.64 19.36
CA ARG A 34 -5.30 -11.61 18.09
C ARG A 34 -5.38 -10.18 17.58
N VAL A 35 -5.10 -9.96 16.31
CA VAL A 35 -5.22 -8.66 15.63
C VAL A 35 -6.25 -8.80 14.51
N VAL A 36 -7.28 -7.97 14.57
CA VAL A 36 -8.34 -7.90 13.57
C VAL A 36 -8.22 -6.57 12.84
N LEU A 37 -8.04 -6.63 11.53
CA LEU A 37 -8.03 -5.43 10.69
C LEU A 37 -9.47 -5.08 10.29
N ILE A 38 -9.85 -3.81 10.45
CA ILE A 38 -11.13 -3.27 9.98
C ILE A 38 -10.85 -2.40 8.77
N GLY A 39 -11.46 -2.74 7.63
CA GLY A 39 -11.28 -2.02 6.37
C GLY A 39 -12.48 -2.20 5.44
N HIS A 40 -12.39 -1.68 4.21
CA HIS A 40 -13.41 -1.87 3.18
C HIS A 40 -13.25 -3.22 2.47
N THR A 41 -14.32 -3.72 1.86
CA THR A 41 -14.37 -5.01 1.14
C THR A 41 -13.18 -5.22 0.22
N TYR A 42 -12.85 -4.20 -0.58
CA TYR A 42 -11.76 -4.28 -1.57
C TYR A 42 -10.35 -4.40 -0.95
N THR A 43 -10.19 -4.14 0.35
CA THR A 43 -8.91 -4.27 1.07
C THR A 43 -8.76 -5.59 1.83
N ALA A 44 -9.82 -6.40 1.92
CA ALA A 44 -9.80 -7.70 2.60
C ALA A 44 -8.68 -8.63 2.09
N PRO A 45 -8.39 -8.71 0.78
CA PRO A 45 -7.28 -9.54 0.29
C PRO A 45 -5.90 -9.12 0.81
N VAL A 46 -5.69 -7.83 1.09
CA VAL A 46 -4.42 -7.35 1.69
C VAL A 46 -4.31 -7.81 3.14
N ALA A 47 -5.42 -7.80 3.87
CA ALA A 47 -5.49 -8.30 5.24
C ALA A 47 -5.17 -9.80 5.29
N ALA A 48 -5.81 -10.58 4.41
CA ALA A 48 -5.61 -12.03 4.31
C ALA A 48 -4.16 -12.39 3.96
N ALA A 49 -3.51 -11.59 3.10
CA ALA A 49 -2.12 -11.79 2.72
C ALA A 49 -1.11 -11.34 3.80
N CYS A 50 -1.53 -10.68 4.87
CA CYS A 50 -0.64 -10.20 5.93
C CYS A 50 -0.46 -11.26 7.04
N PRO A 51 0.77 -11.72 7.32
CA PRO A 51 0.99 -12.74 8.35
C PRO A 51 0.72 -12.27 9.79
N TRP A 52 0.52 -10.96 9.99
CA TRP A 52 0.30 -10.37 11.31
C TRP A 52 -1.18 -10.17 11.64
N VAL A 53 -2.07 -10.35 10.66
CA VAL A 53 -3.52 -10.13 10.79
C VAL A 53 -4.20 -11.49 10.88
N ASP A 54 -4.96 -11.72 11.94
CA ASP A 54 -5.65 -13.01 12.15
C ASP A 54 -7.06 -13.03 11.57
N ASP A 55 -7.67 -11.86 11.41
CA ASP A 55 -9.06 -11.74 10.95
C ASP A 55 -9.32 -10.36 10.33
N PHE A 56 -10.36 -10.29 9.50
CA PHE A 56 -10.79 -9.07 8.82
C PHE A 56 -12.26 -8.79 9.09
N LEU A 57 -12.55 -7.60 9.62
CA LEU A 57 -13.91 -7.11 9.76
C LEU A 57 -14.22 -6.15 8.60
N ASN A 58 -15.09 -6.59 7.69
CA ASN A 58 -15.56 -5.77 6.59
C ASN A 58 -16.48 -4.65 7.09
N LEU A 59 -16.04 -3.41 6.91
CA LEU A 59 -16.79 -2.23 7.32
C LEU A 59 -18.03 -2.00 6.45
N ASP A 60 -17.98 -2.34 5.16
CA ASP A 60 -19.11 -2.12 4.25
C ASP A 60 -20.31 -2.98 4.69
N ASP A 61 -20.06 -4.26 4.95
CA ASP A 61 -21.07 -5.22 5.43
C ASP A 61 -21.55 -4.85 6.84
N LEU A 62 -20.64 -4.39 7.70
CA LEU A 62 -20.99 -3.94 9.06
C LEU A 62 -21.98 -2.77 8.99
N LEU A 63 -21.67 -1.73 8.21
CA LEU A 63 -22.47 -0.51 8.16
C LEU A 63 -23.84 -0.68 7.50
N GLN A 64 -24.04 -1.74 6.71
CA GLN A 64 -25.36 -2.11 6.16
C GLN A 64 -26.31 -2.74 7.20
N GLN A 65 -25.78 -3.25 8.31
CA GLN A 65 -26.60 -3.88 9.35
C GLN A 65 -27.28 -2.84 10.25
N PRO A 66 -28.40 -3.17 10.93
CA PRO A 66 -28.93 -2.32 11.99
C PRO A 66 -27.94 -2.11 13.13
N GLU A 67 -27.89 -0.90 13.71
CA GLU A 67 -26.92 -0.53 14.73
C GLU A 67 -26.80 -1.54 15.91
N PRO A 68 -27.89 -2.13 16.46
CA PRO A 68 -27.77 -3.13 17.52
C PRO A 68 -26.91 -4.33 17.13
N ARG A 69 -27.02 -4.77 15.87
CA ARG A 69 -26.21 -5.88 15.32
C ARG A 69 -24.77 -5.44 15.10
N GLN A 70 -24.53 -4.21 14.63
CA GLN A 70 -23.17 -3.64 14.52
C GLN A 70 -22.44 -3.64 15.87
N VAL A 71 -23.13 -3.17 16.91
CA VAL A 71 -22.60 -3.14 18.29
C VAL A 71 -22.38 -4.55 18.82
N ALA A 72 -23.30 -5.49 18.56
CA ALA A 72 -23.14 -6.89 18.94
C ALA A 72 -21.93 -7.53 18.25
N THR A 73 -21.71 -7.28 16.96
CA THR A 73 -20.53 -7.76 16.21
C THR A 73 -19.23 -7.27 16.86
N LEU A 74 -19.12 -5.96 17.15
CA LEU A 74 -17.92 -5.44 17.82
C LEU A 74 -17.73 -6.00 19.25
N ARG A 75 -18.82 -6.21 19.99
CA ARG A 75 -18.76 -6.87 21.31
C ARG A 75 -18.30 -8.32 21.21
N GLY A 76 -18.71 -9.03 20.16
CA GLY A 76 -18.35 -10.43 19.90
C GLY A 76 -16.84 -10.66 19.77
N TYR A 77 -16.07 -9.65 19.35
CA TYR A 77 -14.61 -9.73 19.31
C TYR A 77 -13.95 -9.68 20.69
N ALA A 78 -14.67 -9.27 21.74
CA ALA A 78 -14.14 -9.09 23.10
C ALA A 78 -12.82 -8.30 23.12
N ALA A 79 -12.72 -7.25 22.30
CA ALA A 79 -11.48 -6.52 22.09
C ALA A 79 -11.02 -5.76 23.33
N ALA A 80 -9.74 -5.90 23.68
CA ALA A 80 -9.08 -5.14 24.72
C ALA A 80 -8.92 -3.66 24.30
N ALA A 81 -8.56 -3.45 23.03
CA ALA A 81 -8.46 -2.12 22.46
C ALA A 81 -8.89 -2.05 20.99
N ILE A 82 -9.29 -0.84 20.58
CA ILE A 82 -9.41 -0.44 19.17
C ILE A 82 -8.50 0.75 18.89
N ILE A 83 -7.78 0.67 17.77
CA ILE A 83 -6.84 1.68 17.28
C ILE A 83 -7.41 2.29 16.00
N HIS A 84 -7.88 3.54 16.07
CA HIS A 84 -8.37 4.29 14.91
C HIS A 84 -7.22 4.93 14.15
N VAL A 85 -6.53 4.13 13.32
CA VAL A 85 -5.42 4.60 12.47
C VAL A 85 -5.91 5.65 11.47
N PHE A 86 -7.05 5.34 10.81
CA PHE A 86 -7.84 6.33 10.09
C PHE A 86 -9.09 6.73 10.89
N PRO A 87 -9.33 8.03 11.13
CA PRO A 87 -10.50 8.49 11.87
C PRO A 87 -11.81 8.20 11.12
N ASN A 88 -12.64 7.29 11.66
CA ASN A 88 -13.97 7.00 11.14
C ASN A 88 -15.03 7.27 12.22
N ARG A 89 -15.90 8.25 11.98
CA ARG A 89 -16.88 8.74 12.97
C ARG A 89 -17.91 7.67 13.37
N ALA A 90 -18.38 6.88 12.42
CA ALA A 90 -19.36 5.84 12.68
C ALA A 90 -18.74 4.74 13.53
N LEU A 91 -17.57 4.24 13.11
CA LEU A 91 -16.87 3.17 13.82
C LEU A 91 -16.44 3.56 15.23
N ALA A 92 -15.96 4.80 15.44
CA ALA A 92 -15.60 5.28 16.77
C ALA A 92 -16.80 5.35 17.74
N ARG A 93 -17.99 5.72 17.22
CA ARG A 93 -19.24 5.66 18.01
C ARG A 93 -19.65 4.23 18.33
N LEU A 94 -19.53 3.32 17.36
CA LEU A 94 -19.84 1.92 17.56
C LEU A 94 -18.92 1.28 18.61
N ALA A 95 -17.62 1.60 18.58
CA ALA A 95 -16.66 1.15 19.59
C ALA A 95 -17.00 1.63 21.01
N LEU A 96 -17.46 2.88 21.14
CA LEU A 96 -17.95 3.41 22.41
C LEU A 96 -19.21 2.65 22.89
N LYS A 97 -20.20 2.46 22.01
CA LYS A 97 -21.44 1.73 22.30
C LYS A 97 -21.18 0.25 22.63
N ALA A 98 -20.18 -0.36 21.98
CA ALA A 98 -19.70 -1.69 22.26
C ALA A 98 -18.95 -1.80 23.60
N LYS A 99 -18.63 -0.66 24.25
CA LYS A 99 -17.90 -0.58 25.52
C LYS A 99 -16.49 -1.20 25.45
N ILE A 100 -15.81 -1.11 24.30
CA ILE A 100 -14.40 -1.52 24.17
C ILE A 100 -13.57 -0.71 25.16
N ALA A 101 -12.81 -1.37 26.03
CA ALA A 101 -12.19 -0.73 27.21
C ALA A 101 -11.22 0.39 26.82
N VAL A 102 -10.32 0.13 25.85
CA VAL A 102 -9.34 1.09 25.37
C VAL A 102 -9.68 1.51 23.94
N ARG A 103 -9.93 2.80 23.73
CA ARG A 103 -10.29 3.36 22.41
C ARG A 103 -9.30 4.45 22.07
N ILE A 104 -8.41 4.16 21.14
CA ILE A 104 -7.28 5.02 20.78
C ILE A 104 -7.60 5.79 19.50
N GLY A 105 -7.39 7.10 19.53
CA GLY A 105 -7.54 7.96 18.38
C GLY A 105 -6.58 9.15 18.41
N THR A 106 -6.60 9.93 17.32
CA THR A 106 -5.77 11.15 17.21
C THR A 106 -6.40 12.35 17.91
N ARG A 107 -5.60 13.17 18.61
CA ARG A 107 -6.05 14.40 19.29
C ARG A 107 -6.63 15.45 18.34
N ASN A 108 -6.14 15.52 17.10
CA ASN A 108 -6.50 16.57 16.12
C ASN A 108 -7.88 16.36 15.48
N ARG A 109 -8.65 15.35 15.93
CA ARG A 109 -10.00 15.06 15.45
C ARG A 109 -10.97 15.24 16.60
N TRP A 110 -11.76 16.31 16.55
CA TRP A 110 -12.65 16.67 17.65
C TRP A 110 -13.61 15.54 18.03
N GLN A 111 -14.06 14.72 17.08
CA GLN A 111 -14.98 13.60 17.36
C GLN A 111 -14.36 12.51 18.23
N HIS A 112 -13.04 12.32 18.16
CA HIS A 112 -12.35 11.35 19.01
C HIS A 112 -12.37 11.77 20.48
N TRP A 113 -12.47 13.06 20.81
CA TRP A 113 -12.65 13.48 22.20
C TRP A 113 -13.94 12.97 22.83
N LEU A 114 -14.97 12.71 22.02
CA LEU A 114 -16.26 12.20 22.48
C LEU A 114 -16.33 10.66 22.51
N THR A 115 -15.44 9.98 21.79
CA THR A 115 -15.57 8.54 21.50
C THR A 115 -14.36 7.72 21.92
N CYS A 116 -13.17 8.32 21.98
CA CYS A 116 -11.92 7.70 22.38
C CYS A 116 -11.51 8.17 23.79
N ASN A 117 -10.91 7.29 24.58
CA ASN A 117 -10.42 7.59 25.95
C ASN A 117 -8.88 7.60 26.06
N ARG A 118 -8.19 7.39 24.93
CA ARG A 118 -6.75 7.55 24.77
C ARG A 118 -6.50 8.35 23.50
N LEU A 119 -5.95 9.55 23.64
CA LEU A 119 -5.71 10.46 22.52
C LEU A 119 -4.23 10.66 22.31
N VAL A 120 -3.75 10.40 21.10
CA VAL A 120 -2.36 10.60 20.71
C VAL A 120 -2.21 11.90 19.93
N ALA A 121 -1.29 12.75 20.37
CA ALA A 121 -0.94 13.96 19.65
C ALA A 121 -0.01 13.60 18.49
N LEU A 122 -0.52 13.67 17.25
CA LEU A 122 0.25 13.40 16.05
C LEU A 122 -0.08 14.43 14.96
N SER A 123 0.92 14.84 14.18
CA SER A 123 0.75 15.73 13.04
C SER A 123 1.34 15.10 11.79
N ARG A 124 0.48 14.61 10.90
CA ARG A 124 0.92 14.08 9.58
C ARG A 124 1.50 15.17 8.67
N ARG A 125 1.03 16.42 8.81
CA ARG A 125 1.45 17.55 7.97
C ARG A 125 2.86 18.06 8.32
N HIS A 126 3.19 18.07 9.61
CA HIS A 126 4.43 18.69 10.11
C HIS A 126 5.45 17.69 10.67
N SER A 127 5.24 16.39 10.46
CA SER A 127 6.17 15.35 10.92
C SER A 127 7.22 15.03 9.86
N PRO A 128 8.47 14.72 10.25
CA PRO A 128 9.49 14.13 9.37
C PRO A 128 9.36 12.61 9.25
N LEU A 129 8.47 11.97 10.02
CA LEU A 129 8.33 10.52 10.06
C LEU A 129 7.59 9.96 8.84
N HIS A 130 7.93 8.71 8.52
CA HIS A 130 7.19 7.92 7.54
C HIS A 130 5.75 7.65 8.00
N GLU A 131 4.80 7.46 7.08
CA GLU A 131 3.39 7.18 7.42
C GLU A 131 3.25 5.92 8.29
N ALA A 132 4.03 4.87 8.01
CA ALA A 132 4.05 3.65 8.84
C ALA A 132 4.53 3.92 10.29
N GLN A 133 5.52 4.79 10.47
CA GLN A 133 5.98 5.22 11.80
C GLN A 133 4.91 6.07 12.51
N LEU A 134 4.22 6.95 11.77
CA LEU A 134 3.10 7.74 12.29
C LEU A 134 1.93 6.85 12.74
N ASN A 135 1.66 5.77 12.03
CA ASN A 135 0.66 4.77 12.41
C ASN A 135 1.07 4.07 13.72
N LEU A 136 2.34 3.71 13.87
CA LEU A 136 2.87 3.06 15.08
C LEU A 136 2.84 3.95 16.32
N GLN A 137 2.95 5.28 16.18
CA GLN A 137 2.80 6.20 17.32
C GLN A 137 1.45 6.04 18.05
N LEU A 138 0.42 5.56 17.36
CA LEU A 138 -0.88 5.28 17.98
C LEU A 138 -0.84 4.15 19.01
N LEU A 139 0.22 3.35 19.06
CA LEU A 139 0.37 2.29 20.05
C LEU A 139 0.99 2.76 21.38
N GLN A 140 1.44 4.02 21.47
CA GLN A 140 2.02 4.58 22.69
C GLN A 140 1.11 4.40 23.94
N PRO A 141 -0.22 4.59 23.87
CA PRO A 141 -1.10 4.37 25.03
C PRO A 141 -1.19 2.93 25.51
N LEU A 142 -0.71 1.96 24.72
CA LEU A 142 -0.62 0.54 25.07
C LEU A 142 0.76 0.18 25.66
N GLY A 143 1.66 1.14 25.86
CA GLY A 143 3.01 0.89 26.37
C GLY A 143 4.03 0.50 25.29
N VAL A 144 3.65 0.57 24.01
CA VAL A 144 4.55 0.26 22.88
C VAL A 144 5.44 1.46 22.59
N ALA A 145 6.60 1.50 23.23
CA ALA A 145 7.65 2.50 23.05
C ALA A 145 9.04 1.89 23.33
N PRO A 146 10.14 2.42 22.76
CA PRO A 146 10.21 3.56 21.84
C PRO A 146 9.71 3.24 20.42
N LEU A 147 9.55 4.28 19.59
CA LEU A 147 9.19 4.10 18.18
C LEU A 147 10.36 3.45 17.42
N PRO A 148 10.15 2.36 16.67
CA PRO A 148 11.21 1.70 15.93
C PRO A 148 11.79 2.56 14.80
N SER A 149 13.03 2.25 14.42
CA SER A 149 13.68 2.81 13.24
C SER A 149 12.89 2.46 11.97
N LEU A 150 13.01 3.26 10.90
CA LEU A 150 12.30 2.95 9.65
C LEU A 150 12.74 1.61 9.06
N LEU A 151 14.00 1.22 9.27
CA LEU A 151 14.53 -0.08 8.85
C LEU A 151 13.83 -1.24 9.59
N ASP A 152 13.59 -1.10 10.89
CA ASP A 152 12.87 -2.13 11.66
C ASP A 152 11.39 -2.16 11.32
N VAL A 153 10.78 -1.00 11.05
CA VAL A 153 9.40 -0.94 10.53
C VAL A 153 9.28 -1.67 9.20
N ALA A 154 10.25 -1.50 8.30
CA ALA A 154 10.24 -2.16 6.99
C ALA A 154 10.25 -3.69 7.11
N LYS A 155 10.88 -4.26 8.15
CA LYS A 155 10.85 -5.71 8.43
C LYS A 155 9.45 -6.22 8.78
N LEU A 156 8.54 -5.35 9.26
CA LEU A 156 7.16 -5.70 9.58
C LEU A 156 6.21 -5.56 8.38
N VAL A 157 6.63 -4.88 7.31
CA VAL A 157 5.85 -4.75 6.08
C VAL A 157 6.03 -6.02 5.25
N GLN A 158 5.15 -6.99 5.46
CA GLN A 158 5.20 -8.29 4.80
C GLN A 158 3.83 -8.68 4.27
N LEU A 159 3.81 -9.21 3.06
CA LEU A 159 2.66 -9.89 2.46
C LEU A 159 3.10 -11.24 1.91
N ARG A 160 2.17 -12.20 1.89
CA ARG A 160 2.30 -13.51 1.25
C ARG A 160 1.01 -13.77 0.48
N PRO A 161 1.06 -14.14 -0.81
CA PRO A 161 -0.14 -14.53 -1.55
C PRO A 161 -0.85 -15.67 -0.81
N VAL A 162 -2.17 -15.56 -0.68
CA VAL A 162 -3.01 -16.60 -0.06
C VAL A 162 -3.51 -17.60 -1.10
N GLU A 163 -3.80 -17.09 -2.30
CA GLU A 163 -4.28 -17.90 -3.42
C GLU A 163 -3.14 -18.09 -4.43
N PRO A 164 -3.03 -19.30 -5.02
CA PRO A 164 -2.04 -19.54 -6.07
C PRO A 164 -2.38 -18.72 -7.32
N LEU A 165 -1.35 -18.22 -8.00
CA LEU A 165 -1.53 -17.56 -9.28
C LEU A 165 -2.13 -18.53 -10.32
N PRO A 166 -3.21 -18.16 -11.04
CA PRO A 166 -3.80 -19.00 -12.08
C PRO A 166 -2.76 -19.50 -13.10
N ALA A 167 -2.93 -20.74 -13.57
CA ALA A 167 -1.95 -21.42 -14.41
C ALA A 167 -1.59 -20.65 -15.69
N SER A 168 -2.56 -19.97 -16.32
CA SER A 168 -2.34 -19.12 -17.50
C SER A 168 -1.35 -17.99 -17.23
N PHE A 169 -1.52 -17.26 -16.13
CA PHE A 169 -0.61 -16.17 -15.74
C PHE A 169 0.75 -16.71 -15.26
N ARG A 170 0.76 -17.88 -14.61
CA ARG A 170 2.00 -18.56 -14.22
C ARG A 170 2.83 -18.95 -15.45
N GLN A 171 2.20 -19.60 -16.43
CA GLN A 171 2.83 -19.94 -17.71
C GLN A 171 3.30 -18.69 -18.46
N LEU A 172 2.49 -17.63 -18.45
CA LEU A 172 2.87 -16.35 -19.03
C LEU A 172 4.16 -15.83 -18.37
N LEU A 173 4.27 -15.78 -17.05
CA LEU A 173 5.48 -15.32 -16.37
C LEU A 173 6.69 -16.25 -16.56
N GLN A 174 6.46 -17.57 -16.67
CA GLN A 174 7.50 -18.59 -16.87
C GLN A 174 8.06 -18.64 -18.29
N ALA A 175 7.34 -18.13 -19.29
CA ALA A 175 7.79 -18.02 -20.68
C ALA A 175 8.88 -16.93 -20.88
N ARG A 176 9.81 -16.80 -19.92
CA ARG A 176 10.95 -15.88 -19.94
C ARG A 176 12.24 -16.64 -20.25
N GLN A 177 13.15 -16.01 -20.98
CA GLN A 177 14.51 -16.50 -21.20
C GLN A 177 15.38 -16.24 -19.94
N PRO A 178 16.48 -16.99 -19.74
CA PRO A 178 17.41 -16.74 -18.65
C PRO A 178 17.87 -15.28 -18.60
N GLY A 179 17.84 -14.67 -17.41
CA GLY A 179 18.22 -13.28 -17.20
C GLY A 179 17.16 -12.23 -17.56
N GLN A 180 16.03 -12.62 -18.18
CA GLN A 180 14.94 -11.67 -18.44
C GLN A 180 14.17 -11.32 -17.17
N LEU A 181 13.92 -10.02 -16.98
CA LEU A 181 13.02 -9.52 -15.94
C LEU A 181 11.58 -9.48 -16.45
N ASN A 182 10.64 -9.84 -15.58
CA ASN A 182 9.20 -9.56 -15.68
C ASN A 182 8.92 -8.29 -14.88
N VAL A 183 8.77 -7.15 -15.57
CA VAL A 183 8.57 -5.82 -14.98
C VAL A 183 7.13 -5.38 -15.18
N ILE A 184 6.46 -5.03 -14.08
CA ILE A 184 5.10 -4.50 -14.09
C ILE A 184 5.16 -2.97 -14.17
N LEU A 185 4.41 -2.39 -15.11
CA LEU A 185 4.12 -0.96 -15.16
C LEU A 185 2.68 -0.75 -14.72
N HIS A 186 2.47 0.20 -13.80
CA HIS A 186 1.14 0.60 -13.34
C HIS A 186 0.97 2.11 -13.51
N PRO A 187 0.52 2.58 -14.70
CA PRO A 187 0.65 3.99 -15.09
C PRO A 187 -0.33 4.97 -14.45
N ARG A 188 -1.39 4.47 -13.80
CA ARG A 188 -2.48 5.27 -13.26
C ARG A 188 -2.55 5.14 -11.75
N SER A 189 -3.08 6.16 -11.07
CA SER A 189 -3.16 6.22 -9.61
C SER A 189 -4.55 6.46 -9.03
N ARG A 190 -5.54 6.73 -9.90
CA ARG A 190 -6.89 7.20 -9.52
C ARG A 190 -6.86 8.40 -8.55
N GLY A 191 -5.85 9.27 -8.70
CA GLY A 191 -5.66 10.46 -7.88
C GLY A 191 -4.87 10.24 -6.58
N SER A 192 -4.41 9.00 -6.31
CA SER A 192 -3.57 8.71 -5.13
C SER A 192 -2.18 9.34 -5.23
N ALA A 193 -1.70 9.57 -6.46
CA ALA A 193 -0.41 10.19 -6.75
C ALA A 193 -0.52 11.20 -7.89
N ARG A 194 0.55 11.99 -8.09
CA ARG A 194 0.72 12.70 -9.35
C ARG A 194 1.16 11.71 -10.42
N GLU A 195 0.59 11.81 -11.61
CA GLU A 195 0.93 10.90 -12.71
C GLU A 195 2.27 11.28 -13.34
N TRP A 196 3.12 10.27 -13.56
CA TRP A 196 4.42 10.44 -14.23
C TRP A 196 4.28 10.84 -15.71
N GLY A 197 3.15 10.48 -16.33
CA GLY A 197 2.85 10.74 -17.74
C GLY A 197 2.93 9.47 -18.59
N LEU A 198 1.96 9.30 -19.49
CA LEU A 198 1.88 8.09 -20.32
C LEU A 198 3.02 7.99 -21.34
N ASP A 199 3.45 9.11 -21.90
CA ASP A 199 4.59 9.14 -22.83
C ASP A 199 5.87 8.60 -22.15
N ASN A 200 6.07 8.96 -20.88
CA ASN A 200 7.19 8.48 -20.07
C ASN A 200 7.10 6.96 -19.82
N PHE A 201 5.91 6.45 -19.48
CA PHE A 201 5.70 5.00 -19.33
C PHE A 201 5.89 4.26 -20.67
N GLY A 202 5.48 4.86 -21.79
CA GLY A 202 5.60 4.28 -23.13
C GLY A 202 7.06 4.15 -23.55
N HIS A 203 7.84 5.21 -23.31
CA HIS A 203 9.28 5.21 -23.53
C HIS A 203 9.99 4.21 -22.60
N LEU A 204 9.62 4.15 -21.32
CA LEU A 204 10.16 3.13 -20.41
C LEU A 204 9.88 1.71 -20.89
N ALA A 205 8.65 1.42 -21.34
CA ALA A 205 8.30 0.12 -21.88
C ALA A 205 9.18 -0.24 -23.09
N GLN A 206 9.41 0.70 -24.00
CA GLN A 206 10.30 0.51 -25.16
C GLN A 206 11.74 0.22 -24.74
N LEU A 207 12.30 1.00 -23.80
CA LEU A 207 13.67 0.82 -23.31
C LEU A 207 13.86 -0.56 -22.67
N LEU A 208 12.92 -0.98 -21.82
CA LEU A 208 12.97 -2.28 -21.16
C LEU A 208 12.81 -3.43 -22.16
N HIS A 209 11.91 -3.28 -23.13
CA HIS A 209 11.71 -4.26 -24.19
C HIS A 209 12.96 -4.41 -25.07
N GLN A 210 13.57 -3.29 -25.49
CA GLN A 210 14.81 -3.28 -26.28
C GLN A 210 16.00 -3.87 -25.52
N ALA A 211 16.03 -3.71 -24.19
CA ALA A 211 17.00 -4.39 -23.32
C ALA A 211 16.70 -5.89 -23.13
N GLY A 212 15.68 -6.43 -23.79
CA GLY A 212 15.32 -7.84 -23.77
C GLY A 212 14.47 -8.24 -22.56
N HIS A 213 13.86 -7.31 -21.84
CA HIS A 213 12.99 -7.61 -20.69
C HIS A 213 11.51 -7.62 -21.08
N ARG A 214 10.70 -8.21 -20.19
CA ARG A 214 9.28 -8.43 -20.39
C ARG A 214 8.48 -7.41 -19.59
N VAL A 215 7.56 -6.73 -20.27
CA VAL A 215 6.84 -5.59 -19.69
C VAL A 215 5.35 -5.92 -19.62
N PHE A 216 4.78 -5.81 -18.42
CA PHE A 216 3.37 -6.10 -18.15
C PHE A 216 2.65 -4.82 -17.76
N LEU A 217 1.59 -4.49 -18.48
CA LEU A 217 0.73 -3.37 -18.13
C LEU A 217 -0.36 -3.85 -17.16
N THR A 218 -0.58 -3.12 -16.07
CA THR A 218 -1.63 -3.42 -15.09
C THR A 218 -2.47 -2.20 -14.78
N GLY A 219 -3.70 -2.43 -14.33
CA GLY A 219 -4.70 -1.41 -14.04
C GLY A 219 -6.08 -2.03 -13.85
N THR A 220 -7.03 -1.21 -13.46
CA THR A 220 -8.46 -1.56 -13.46
C THR A 220 -8.99 -1.65 -14.90
N ALA A 221 -10.16 -2.25 -15.11
CA ALA A 221 -10.81 -2.30 -16.41
C ALA A 221 -11.08 -0.88 -16.97
N ALA A 222 -11.53 0.04 -16.11
CA ALA A 222 -11.76 1.43 -16.50
C ALA A 222 -10.47 2.14 -16.98
N GLU A 223 -9.35 1.92 -16.28
CA GLU A 223 -8.05 2.44 -16.71
C GLU A 223 -7.59 1.79 -18.03
N GLY A 224 -7.89 0.51 -18.26
CA GLY A 224 -7.63 -0.16 -19.54
C GLY A 224 -8.36 0.50 -20.72
N GLU A 225 -9.60 0.92 -20.50
CA GLU A 225 -10.38 1.68 -21.49
C GLU A 225 -9.78 3.06 -21.76
N GLU A 226 -9.37 3.77 -20.72
CA GLU A 226 -8.66 5.06 -20.85
C GLU A 226 -7.31 4.92 -21.58
N LEU A 227 -6.66 3.76 -21.46
CA LEU A 227 -5.35 3.47 -22.05
C LEU A 227 -5.45 2.81 -23.43
N ARG A 228 -6.64 2.68 -24.01
CA ARG A 228 -6.86 1.91 -25.25
C ARG A 228 -5.97 2.34 -26.43
N GLU A 229 -5.86 3.64 -26.68
CA GLU A 229 -5.00 4.13 -27.76
C GLU A 229 -3.51 3.95 -27.42
N TRP A 230 -3.15 4.29 -26.18
CA TRP A 230 -1.77 4.16 -25.70
C TRP A 230 -1.26 2.70 -25.77
N ARG A 231 -2.08 1.72 -25.38
CA ARG A 231 -1.70 0.29 -25.47
C ARG A 231 -1.57 -0.17 -26.91
N HIS A 232 -2.35 0.37 -27.85
CA HIS A 232 -2.22 0.07 -29.27
C HIS A 232 -0.89 0.63 -29.80
N GLN A 233 -0.59 1.90 -29.49
CA GLN A 233 0.67 2.55 -29.86
C GLN A 233 1.92 1.81 -29.33
N HIS A 234 1.85 1.26 -28.11
CA HIS A 234 2.99 0.59 -27.46
C HIS A 234 2.89 -0.94 -27.47
N ALA A 235 1.99 -1.53 -28.26
CA ALA A 235 1.71 -2.97 -28.23
C ALA A 235 2.97 -3.84 -28.43
N ALA A 236 3.88 -3.43 -29.33
CA ALA A 236 5.12 -4.15 -29.60
C ALA A 236 6.09 -4.18 -28.40
N ALA A 237 6.00 -3.21 -27.49
CA ALA A 237 6.85 -3.13 -26.30
C ALA A 237 6.24 -3.86 -25.08
N LEU A 238 4.97 -4.26 -25.15
CA LEU A 238 4.27 -4.93 -24.06
C LEU A 238 4.26 -6.45 -24.28
N THR A 239 4.61 -7.18 -23.23
CA THR A 239 4.44 -8.64 -23.20
C THR A 239 2.99 -9.02 -23.01
N ALA A 240 2.28 -8.32 -22.13
CA ALA A 240 0.83 -8.45 -21.99
C ALA A 240 0.22 -7.20 -21.35
N ASP A 241 -1.01 -6.91 -21.75
CA ASP A 241 -1.91 -6.00 -21.06
C ASP A 241 -2.81 -6.83 -20.14
N LEU A 242 -2.77 -6.54 -18.84
CA LEU A 242 -3.53 -7.23 -17.80
C LEU A 242 -4.56 -6.30 -17.14
N THR A 243 -4.84 -5.14 -17.75
CA THR A 243 -5.84 -4.21 -17.23
C THR A 243 -7.21 -4.87 -17.13
N GLY A 244 -7.81 -4.84 -15.93
CA GLY A 244 -9.11 -5.47 -15.66
C GLY A 244 -9.14 -7.00 -15.66
N GLN A 245 -7.99 -7.69 -15.83
CA GLN A 245 -7.94 -9.16 -15.94
C GLN A 245 -7.65 -9.87 -14.62
N LEU A 246 -7.16 -9.14 -13.61
CA LEU A 246 -6.79 -9.67 -12.31
C LEU A 246 -7.69 -9.07 -11.23
N ASN A 247 -8.31 -9.92 -10.41
CA ASN A 247 -8.84 -9.47 -9.13
C ASN A 247 -7.69 -9.22 -8.13
N LEU A 248 -7.95 -8.59 -6.98
CA LEU A 248 -6.88 -8.22 -6.06
C LEU A 248 -6.06 -9.42 -5.52
N PRO A 249 -6.65 -10.56 -5.09
CA PRO A 249 -5.88 -11.76 -4.74
C PRO A 249 -4.94 -12.22 -5.86
N GLN A 250 -5.45 -12.34 -7.08
CA GLN A 250 -4.65 -12.72 -8.26
C GLN A 250 -3.58 -11.69 -8.58
N PHE A 251 -3.85 -10.41 -8.39
CA PHE A 251 -2.88 -9.34 -8.60
C PHE A 251 -1.75 -9.36 -7.58
N ILE A 252 -2.06 -9.62 -6.29
CA ILE A 252 -1.04 -9.86 -5.25
C ILE A 252 -0.17 -11.06 -5.64
N ALA A 253 -0.77 -12.17 -6.07
CA ALA A 253 -0.04 -13.35 -6.53
C ALA A 253 0.81 -13.08 -7.79
N PHE A 254 0.28 -12.30 -8.74
CA PHE A 254 1.00 -11.89 -9.95
C PHE A 254 2.21 -11.04 -9.63
N ILE A 255 2.07 -10.03 -8.76
CA ILE A 255 3.19 -9.21 -8.30
C ILE A 255 4.23 -10.10 -7.62
N ALA A 256 3.81 -11.02 -6.73
CA ALA A 256 4.72 -11.91 -6.02
C ALA A 256 5.54 -12.83 -6.95
N ALA A 257 4.98 -13.15 -8.13
CA ALA A 257 5.62 -13.96 -9.14
C ALA A 257 6.42 -13.17 -10.19
N ALA A 258 6.28 -11.84 -10.21
CA ALA A 258 7.08 -10.95 -11.06
C ALA A 258 8.39 -10.53 -10.36
N ASP A 259 9.32 -9.94 -11.11
CA ASP A 259 10.59 -9.46 -10.56
C ASP A 259 10.40 -8.09 -9.88
N GLY A 260 9.58 -7.21 -10.46
CA GLY A 260 9.30 -5.93 -9.86
C GLY A 260 8.24 -5.08 -10.53
N LEU A 261 7.97 -3.92 -9.92
CA LEU A 261 6.94 -2.99 -10.33
C LEU A 261 7.45 -1.54 -10.31
N VAL A 262 7.10 -0.78 -11.34
CA VAL A 262 7.32 0.67 -11.44
C VAL A 262 5.98 1.39 -11.48
N ALA A 263 5.78 2.34 -10.58
CA ALA A 263 4.54 3.12 -10.49
C ALA A 263 4.74 4.44 -9.75
N GLY A 264 3.74 5.31 -9.78
CA GLY A 264 3.64 6.40 -8.81
C GLY A 264 3.39 5.88 -7.37
N SER A 265 3.18 6.80 -6.42
CA SER A 265 2.82 6.49 -5.03
C SER A 265 1.42 5.85 -4.89
N THR A 266 1.26 4.62 -5.37
CA THR A 266 -0.03 3.92 -5.47
C THR A 266 -0.04 2.64 -4.63
N GLY A 267 -1.23 2.08 -4.38
CA GLY A 267 -1.38 0.79 -3.70
C GLY A 267 -0.50 -0.33 -4.28
N PRO A 268 -0.50 -0.56 -5.61
CA PRO A 268 0.37 -1.55 -6.26
C PRO A 268 1.87 -1.44 -5.91
N LEU A 269 2.40 -0.21 -5.81
CA LEU A 269 3.78 0.01 -5.41
C LEU A 269 4.07 -0.53 -4.00
N HIS A 270 3.17 -0.23 -3.06
CA HIS A 270 3.29 -0.72 -1.69
C HIS A 270 3.09 -2.23 -1.59
N LEU A 271 2.21 -2.82 -2.40
CA LEU A 271 2.06 -4.28 -2.49
C LEU A 271 3.36 -4.95 -2.93
N ALA A 272 3.99 -4.46 -4.00
CA ALA A 272 5.26 -5.00 -4.50
C ALA A 272 6.37 -4.96 -3.44
N ALA A 273 6.48 -3.83 -2.73
CA ALA A 273 7.44 -3.67 -1.65
C ALA A 273 7.20 -4.67 -0.50
N ALA A 274 5.94 -4.82 -0.08
CA ALA A 274 5.57 -5.72 1.00
C ALA A 274 5.68 -7.21 0.64
N LEU A 275 5.56 -7.55 -0.64
CA LEU A 275 5.85 -8.89 -1.19
C LEU A 275 7.36 -9.15 -1.35
N GLY A 276 8.20 -8.18 -0.98
CA GLY A 276 9.65 -8.25 -1.12
C GLY A 276 10.09 -8.41 -2.57
N ARG A 277 9.38 -7.77 -3.51
CA ARG A 277 9.77 -7.65 -4.91
C ARG A 277 10.48 -6.32 -5.13
N HIS A 278 11.12 -6.14 -6.28
CA HIS A 278 11.63 -4.82 -6.63
C HIS A 278 10.44 -3.85 -6.78
N ALA A 279 10.52 -2.70 -6.11
CA ALA A 279 9.45 -1.71 -6.14
C ALA A 279 10.09 -0.34 -6.31
N LEU A 280 9.92 0.28 -7.48
CA LEU A 280 10.47 1.60 -7.78
C LEU A 280 9.34 2.61 -7.90
N GLY A 281 9.21 3.44 -6.87
CA GLY A 281 8.21 4.49 -6.82
C GLY A 281 8.68 5.79 -7.44
N LEU A 282 7.82 6.43 -8.21
CA LEU A 282 8.06 7.74 -8.83
C LEU A 282 7.27 8.81 -8.09
N TYR A 283 7.96 9.82 -7.59
CA TYR A 283 7.36 10.79 -6.69
C TYR A 283 7.59 12.23 -7.13
N PRO A 284 6.59 13.12 -6.94
CA PRO A 284 6.81 14.54 -7.00
C PRO A 284 7.49 15.02 -5.69
N PRO A 285 8.28 16.11 -5.71
CA PRO A 285 8.90 16.69 -4.53
C PRO A 285 7.91 17.51 -3.66
N ILE A 286 6.65 17.05 -3.55
CA ILE A 286 5.59 17.78 -2.82
C ILE A 286 5.45 17.16 -1.44
N ARG A 287 5.63 17.93 -0.36
CA ARG A 287 5.63 17.43 1.03
C ARG A 287 4.49 16.45 1.39
N PRO A 288 3.20 16.70 1.05
CA PRO A 288 2.13 15.74 1.33
C PRO A 288 2.26 14.39 0.61
N MET A 289 2.99 14.33 -0.51
CA MET A 289 3.21 13.16 -1.37
C MET A 289 4.68 12.74 -1.42
N HIS A 290 5.55 13.32 -0.59
CA HIS A 290 6.99 13.12 -0.66
C HIS A 290 7.37 11.68 -0.26
N PRO A 291 8.38 11.05 -0.88
CA PRO A 291 8.79 9.68 -0.56
C PRO A 291 9.28 9.51 0.89
N GLY A 292 9.76 10.58 1.54
CA GLY A 292 10.06 10.55 2.97
C GLY A 292 8.86 10.19 3.86
N ARG A 293 7.62 10.44 3.39
CA ARG A 293 6.39 10.05 4.09
C ARG A 293 5.76 8.78 3.51
N TRP A 294 5.83 8.58 2.19
CA TRP A 294 5.07 7.57 1.45
C TRP A 294 5.93 6.58 0.67
N GLY A 295 7.24 6.53 0.92
CA GLY A 295 8.13 5.61 0.23
C GLY A 295 7.70 4.15 0.40
N PRO A 296 7.93 3.30 -0.60
CA PRO A 296 7.73 1.87 -0.42
C PRO A 296 8.67 1.34 0.66
N LEU A 297 8.19 0.41 1.49
CA LEU A 297 8.99 -0.25 2.52
C LEU A 297 9.08 -1.74 2.19
N GLY A 298 10.30 -2.21 1.93
CA GLY A 298 10.59 -3.59 1.55
C GLY A 298 12.08 -3.78 1.25
N PRO A 299 12.57 -5.03 1.18
CA PRO A 299 13.99 -5.33 0.99
C PRO A 299 14.58 -4.82 -0.33
N HIS A 300 13.75 -4.68 -1.37
CA HIS A 300 14.15 -4.21 -2.70
C HIS A 300 13.37 -2.95 -3.12
N ALA A 301 12.88 -2.20 -2.13
CA ALA A 301 12.10 -0.99 -2.35
C ALA A 301 13.02 0.21 -2.58
N GLY A 302 12.67 1.05 -3.54
CA GLY A 302 13.36 2.29 -3.84
C GLY A 302 12.42 3.34 -4.40
N PHE A 303 12.91 4.56 -4.54
CA PHE A 303 12.14 5.65 -5.15
C PHE A 303 13.04 6.57 -5.97
N MET A 304 12.41 7.29 -6.89
CA MET A 304 12.99 8.41 -7.61
C MET A 304 12.13 9.65 -7.40
N VAL A 305 12.81 10.75 -7.14
CA VAL A 305 12.21 12.08 -7.03
C VAL A 305 13.12 13.02 -7.80
N PHE A 306 12.52 13.81 -8.68
CA PHE A 306 13.22 14.93 -9.29
C PHE A 306 12.92 16.18 -8.46
N ASP A 307 13.94 16.66 -7.76
CA ASP A 307 13.87 17.95 -7.09
C ASP A 307 14.50 19.00 -8.00
N LYS A 308 13.73 20.05 -8.32
CA LYS A 308 14.23 21.17 -9.12
C LYS A 308 14.81 22.19 -8.14
N PRO A 309 16.14 22.37 -8.08
CA PRO A 309 16.74 23.38 -7.23
C PRO A 309 16.07 24.73 -7.50
N THR A 310 15.78 25.49 -6.43
CA THR A 310 15.15 26.83 -6.47
C THR A 310 13.71 26.92 -6.97
N CYS A 311 13.00 25.80 -7.16
CA CYS A 311 11.57 25.79 -7.50
C CYS A 311 10.69 25.78 -6.24
N ASP A 312 9.75 26.72 -6.09
CA ASP A 312 8.77 26.73 -4.98
C ASP A 312 7.33 26.50 -5.46
N ASP A 313 7.11 26.14 -6.73
CA ASP A 313 5.79 25.89 -7.32
C ASP A 313 5.01 24.82 -6.55
N CYS A 314 5.71 23.80 -6.06
CA CYS A 314 5.11 22.72 -5.29
C CYS A 314 4.66 23.17 -3.88
N ARG A 315 5.05 24.38 -3.43
CA ARG A 315 4.53 25.06 -2.22
C ARG A 315 3.39 26.01 -2.54
N THR A 316 3.48 26.77 -3.64
CA THR A 316 2.53 27.83 -4.01
C THR A 316 1.35 27.33 -4.83
N GLN A 317 1.58 26.39 -5.77
CA GLN A 317 0.59 25.79 -6.66
C GLN A 317 0.81 24.27 -6.80
N PRO A 318 0.62 23.48 -5.72
CA PRO A 318 0.91 22.04 -5.73
C PRO A 318 0.12 21.24 -6.78
N ALA A 319 -0.99 21.77 -7.30
CA ALA A 319 -1.78 21.14 -8.35
C ALA A 319 -1.10 21.13 -9.72
N THR A 320 -0.18 22.06 -9.99
CA THR A 320 0.49 22.24 -11.29
C THR A 320 1.92 21.70 -11.31
N CYS A 321 2.43 21.20 -10.17
CA CYS A 321 3.78 20.66 -10.01
C CYS A 321 4.04 19.53 -11.04
N SER A 322 4.92 19.81 -12.00
CA SER A 322 5.26 18.94 -13.13
C SER A 322 6.56 18.16 -12.91
N CYS A 323 7.27 18.36 -11.79
CA CYS A 323 8.59 17.78 -11.51
C CYS A 323 8.61 16.25 -11.63
N ILE A 324 7.51 15.56 -11.29
CA ILE A 324 7.46 14.11 -11.49
C ILE A 324 7.69 13.74 -12.97
N ARG A 325 7.13 14.50 -13.92
CA ARG A 325 7.28 14.25 -15.37
C ARG A 325 8.72 14.49 -15.86
N ALA A 326 9.52 15.23 -15.11
CA ALA A 326 10.93 15.47 -15.40
C ALA A 326 11.84 14.32 -14.95
N ILE A 327 11.31 13.32 -14.24
CA ILE A 327 12.04 12.06 -14.03
C ILE A 327 12.14 11.36 -15.40
N GLU A 328 13.35 11.31 -15.96
CA GLU A 328 13.55 10.80 -17.32
C GLU A 328 13.38 9.26 -17.39
N PRO A 329 12.67 8.74 -18.41
CA PRO A 329 12.52 7.31 -18.61
C PRO A 329 13.84 6.54 -18.70
N VAL A 330 14.89 7.15 -19.26
CA VAL A 330 16.23 6.56 -19.35
C VAL A 330 16.84 6.35 -17.96
N ALA A 331 16.68 7.31 -17.04
CA ALA A 331 17.16 7.16 -15.67
C ALA A 331 16.37 6.09 -14.89
N VAL A 332 15.06 5.99 -15.14
CA VAL A 332 14.22 4.93 -14.57
C VAL A 332 14.62 3.56 -15.11
N ALA A 333 14.82 3.44 -16.44
CA ALA A 333 15.30 2.23 -17.08
C ALA A 333 16.66 1.82 -16.52
N ALA A 334 17.62 2.74 -16.43
CA ALA A 334 18.93 2.48 -15.84
C ALA A 334 18.82 1.91 -14.41
N ARG A 335 17.89 2.41 -13.59
CA ARG A 335 17.63 1.84 -12.26
C ARG A 335 17.05 0.43 -12.35
N VAL A 336 16.05 0.19 -13.21
CA VAL A 336 15.43 -1.13 -13.38
C VAL A 336 16.45 -2.16 -13.90
N LEU A 337 17.36 -1.76 -14.78
CA LEU A 337 18.41 -2.64 -15.34
C LEU A 337 19.46 -3.07 -14.30
N THR A 338 19.50 -2.45 -13.11
CA THR A 338 20.31 -2.93 -11.98
C THR A 338 19.64 -4.05 -11.18
N TRP A 339 18.36 -4.34 -11.46
CA TRP A 339 17.63 -5.38 -10.75
C TRP A 339 18.16 -6.76 -11.12
N GLN A 340 18.40 -7.58 -10.10
CA GLN A 340 18.63 -9.00 -10.29
C GLN A 340 17.28 -9.73 -10.38
N PRO A 341 17.14 -10.74 -11.27
CA PRO A 341 15.96 -11.58 -11.31
C PRO A 341 15.70 -12.18 -9.93
N LEU A 342 14.46 -12.04 -9.45
CA LEU A 342 14.07 -12.65 -8.19
C LEU A 342 13.54 -14.04 -8.50
N LEU A 343 14.02 -15.03 -7.75
CA LEU A 343 13.43 -16.36 -7.80
C LEU A 343 11.99 -16.26 -7.30
N LEU A 344 11.11 -17.03 -7.94
CA LEU A 344 9.85 -17.41 -7.34
C LEU A 344 10.24 -18.08 -6.02
N LYS A 345 9.81 -17.52 -4.89
CA LYS A 345 9.88 -18.28 -3.65
C LYS A 345 8.90 -19.43 -3.87
N ASP A 346 9.43 -20.64 -4.02
CA ASP A 346 8.62 -21.84 -4.10
C ASP A 346 7.65 -21.85 -2.92
N GLU A 347 6.39 -22.20 -3.22
CA GLU A 347 5.20 -22.13 -2.35
C GLU A 347 5.41 -22.75 -0.97
#